data_AF-A0A0L6TZJ1-F1
#
_entry.id   AF-A0A0L6TZJ1-F1
#
_cell.length_a   1.000
_cell.length_b   1.000
_cell.length_c   1.000
_cell.angle_alpha   90.00
_cell.angle_beta   90.00
_cell.angle_gamma   90.00
#
_symmetry.space_group_name_H-M   'P 1'
#
loop_
_entity.id
_entity.type
_entity.pdbx_description
1 polymer ?
#
loop_
_entity_poly.entity_id
_entity_poly.type
_entity_poly.pdbx_seq_one_letter_code
_entity_poly.pdbx_strand_id
1 'polypeptide(L)'
;MNLINLFIHPKKYFTEINEKEKFSLLAPIVILVIIGVLTGLTAGNTVSSMGLPEEQMGSIQGLAIGFGIFSGIIGLAIALVLKTGIFHFVLKKMNGTASFKSAIYVVGISFFPKIFQGIINLLFQKPLDLNTIYEFNIVNFLAGIINIFNIWQIALTIIGLSIIYGVSYRKTAIPVIGFEVVAAGFTLVTTLITANSMAGITPTGIE
;
A
#
# COMPACT_ATOMS: atom_id res chain seq x y z
N MET A 1 19.59 -3.46 -15.06
CA MET A 1 19.08 -4.60 -14.27
C MET A 1 17.58 -4.67 -14.51
N ASN A 2 17.06 -5.82 -14.93
CA ASN A 2 15.67 -5.93 -15.37
C ASN A 2 14.73 -6.12 -14.15
N LEU A 3 13.70 -5.29 -14.02
CA LEU A 3 12.67 -5.45 -12.99
C LEU A 3 11.98 -6.81 -13.11
N ILE A 4 11.89 -7.41 -14.30
CA ILE A 4 11.34 -8.77 -14.52
C ILE A 4 11.99 -9.82 -13.60
N ASN A 5 13.27 -9.67 -13.25
CA ASN A 5 13.94 -10.60 -12.35
C ASN A 5 13.47 -10.49 -10.90
N LEU A 6 12.88 -9.36 -10.48
CA LEU A 6 12.22 -9.22 -9.18
C LEU A 6 11.04 -10.19 -9.03
N PHE A 7 10.39 -10.55 -10.14
CA PHE A 7 9.21 -11.41 -10.19
C PHE A 7 9.60 -12.88 -10.20
N ILE A 8 10.44 -13.23 -11.17
CA ILE A 8 10.74 -14.63 -11.48
C ILE A 8 11.80 -15.16 -10.50
N HIS A 9 12.78 -14.32 -10.14
CA HIS A 9 13.93 -14.71 -9.34
C HIS A 9 14.28 -13.64 -8.29
N PRO A 10 13.38 -13.32 -7.35
CA PRO A 10 13.57 -12.25 -6.37
C PRO A 10 14.88 -12.39 -5.59
N LYS A 11 15.23 -13.62 -5.18
CA LYS A 11 16.50 -13.89 -4.48
C LYS A 11 17.71 -13.46 -5.32
N LYS A 12 17.77 -13.87 -6.60
CA LYS A 12 18.85 -13.52 -7.52
C LYS A 12 18.93 -12.01 -7.74
N TYR A 13 17.77 -11.36 -7.92
CA TYR A 13 17.69 -9.92 -8.09
C TYR A 13 18.29 -9.17 -6.89
N PHE A 14 17.87 -9.49 -5.66
CA PHE A 14 18.36 -8.82 -4.46
C PHE A 14 19.83 -9.13 -4.16
N THR A 15 20.30 -10.35 -4.43
CA THR A 15 21.72 -10.71 -4.30
C THR A 15 22.59 -9.87 -5.23
N GLU A 16 22.24 -9.80 -6.52
CA GLU A 16 23.00 -9.03 -7.51
C GLU A 16 23.02 -7.51 -7.19
N ILE A 17 21.95 -6.96 -6.60
CA ILE A 17 21.91 -5.54 -6.20
C ILE A 17 22.82 -5.31 -5.00
N ASN A 18 22.78 -6.22 -4.03
CA ASN A 18 23.60 -6.14 -2.84
C ASN A 18 25.09 -6.20 -3.18
N GLU A 19 25.49 -7.13 -4.06
CA GLU A 19 26.89 -7.28 -4.51
C GLU A 19 27.40 -6.06 -5.29
N LYS A 20 26.53 -5.41 -6.08
CA LYS A 20 26.91 -4.24 -6.87
C LYS A 20 26.81 -2.92 -6.08
N GLU A 21 26.23 -2.95 -4.89
CA GLU A 21 25.90 -1.79 -4.05
C GLU A 21 25.11 -0.67 -4.77
N LYS A 22 24.38 -1.01 -5.84
CA LYS A 22 23.64 -0.05 -6.68
C LYS A 22 22.20 0.13 -6.21
N PHE A 23 22.03 0.83 -5.09
CA PHE A 23 20.72 1.20 -4.56
C PHE A 23 20.26 2.57 -5.09
N SER A 24 19.59 2.59 -6.24
CA SER A 24 18.97 3.80 -6.80
C SER A 24 17.53 3.98 -6.32
N LEU A 25 17.23 5.13 -5.71
CA LEU A 25 15.88 5.42 -5.21
C LEU A 25 14.87 5.75 -6.32
N LEU A 26 15.33 5.90 -7.57
CA LEU A 26 14.46 6.18 -8.71
C LEU A 26 13.37 5.12 -8.87
N ALA A 27 13.72 3.83 -8.77
CA ALA A 27 12.74 2.75 -8.94
C ALA A 27 11.64 2.76 -7.87
N PRO A 28 11.95 2.83 -6.55
CA PRO A 28 10.95 3.11 -5.52
C PRO A 28 10.06 4.33 -5.80
N ILE A 29 10.66 5.46 -6.19
CA ILE A 29 9.92 6.71 -6.45
C ILE A 29 8.93 6.52 -7.60
N VAL A 30 9.35 5.90 -8.71
CA VAL A 30 8.47 5.63 -9.85
C VAL A 30 7.32 4.71 -9.44
N ILE A 31 7.58 3.67 -8.64
CA ILE A 31 6.53 2.79 -8.11
C ILE A 31 5.50 3.58 -7.30
N LEU A 32 5.96 4.44 -6.38
CA LEU A 32 5.07 5.27 -5.57
C LEU A 32 4.21 6.22 -6.41
N VAL A 33 4.82 6.86 -7.42
CA VAL A 33 4.10 7.76 -8.34
C VAL A 33 3.01 6.99 -9.09
N ILE A 34 3.31 5.81 -9.62
CA ILE A 34 2.33 4.99 -10.34
C ILE A 34 1.17 4.62 -9.41
N ILE A 35 1.45 4.17 -8.19
CA ILE A 35 0.39 3.82 -7.23
C ILE A 35 -0.44 5.06 -6.88
N GLY A 36 0.19 6.22 -6.67
CA GLY A 36 -0.52 7.47 -6.41
C GLY A 36 -1.47 7.87 -7.54
N VAL A 37 -1.01 7.76 -8.79
CA VAL A 37 -1.86 8.01 -9.98
C VAL A 37 -3.06 7.06 -10.00
N LEU A 38 -2.83 5.76 -9.78
CA LEU A 38 -3.91 4.76 -9.74
C LEU A 38 -4.93 5.05 -8.62
N THR A 39 -4.47 5.48 -7.45
CA THR A 39 -5.35 5.90 -6.34
C THR A 39 -6.20 7.10 -6.73
N GLY A 40 -5.62 8.13 -7.36
CA GLY A 40 -6.35 9.29 -7.85
C GLY A 40 -7.42 8.93 -8.89
N LEU A 41 -7.07 8.10 -9.87
CA LEU A 41 -8.03 7.64 -10.87
C LEU A 41 -9.17 6.84 -10.25
N THR A 42 -8.87 5.98 -9.27
CA THR A 42 -9.88 5.22 -8.53
C THR A 42 -10.82 6.15 -7.78
N ALA A 43 -10.30 7.20 -7.12
CA ALA A 43 -11.11 8.20 -6.42
C ALA A 43 -12.02 8.98 -7.39
N GLY A 44 -11.51 9.35 -8.57
CA GLY A 44 -12.31 9.97 -9.62
C GLY A 44 -13.47 9.07 -10.09
N ASN A 45 -13.19 7.80 -10.36
CA ASN A 45 -14.21 6.82 -10.75
C ASN A 45 -15.28 6.63 -9.66
N THR A 46 -14.87 6.66 -8.39
CA THR A 46 -15.80 6.60 -7.25
C THR A 46 -16.81 7.74 -7.32
N VAL A 47 -16.34 8.97 -7.55
CA VAL A 47 -17.21 10.16 -7.66
C VAL A 47 -18.20 10.02 -8.82
N SER A 48 -17.76 9.51 -9.97
CA SER A 48 -18.64 9.29 -11.12
C SER A 48 -19.80 8.31 -10.83
N SER A 49 -19.65 7.46 -9.80
CA SER A 49 -20.70 6.51 -9.39
C SER A 49 -21.69 7.08 -8.35
N MET A 50 -21.48 8.31 -7.85
CA MET A 50 -22.27 8.89 -6.75
C MET A 50 -23.59 9.56 -7.18
N GLY A 51 -23.93 9.59 -8.47
CA GLY A 51 -25.20 10.17 -8.95
C GLY A 51 -25.33 11.68 -8.76
N LEU A 52 -24.19 12.40 -8.78
CA LEU A 52 -24.15 13.86 -8.62
C LEU A 52 -24.73 14.60 -9.85
N PRO A 53 -25.26 15.83 -9.67
CA PRO A 53 -25.68 16.66 -10.79
C PRO A 53 -24.53 16.90 -11.79
N GLU A 54 -24.84 16.86 -13.09
CA GLU A 54 -23.83 16.98 -14.17
C GLU A 54 -22.96 18.24 -14.05
N GLU A 55 -23.57 19.35 -13.61
CA GLU A 55 -22.91 20.65 -13.43
C GLU A 55 -21.82 20.64 -12.35
N GLN A 56 -21.91 19.76 -11.35
CA GLN A 56 -20.95 19.66 -10.23
C GLN A 56 -19.98 18.48 -10.40
N MET A 57 -20.34 17.50 -11.23
CA MET A 57 -19.60 16.25 -11.37
C MET A 57 -18.16 16.47 -11.84
N GLY A 58 -17.94 17.30 -12.87
CA GLY A 58 -16.60 17.54 -13.42
C GLY A 58 -15.64 18.17 -12.40
N SER A 59 -16.10 19.16 -11.64
CA SER A 59 -15.30 19.85 -10.62
C SER A 59 -14.98 18.93 -9.43
N ILE A 60 -15.97 18.18 -8.93
CA ILE A 60 -15.78 17.26 -7.80
C ILE A 60 -14.87 16.09 -8.20
N GLN A 61 -15.04 15.54 -9.40
CA GLN A 61 -14.19 14.47 -9.92
C GLN A 61 -12.74 14.94 -10.07
N GLY A 62 -12.52 16.14 -10.64
CA GLY A 62 -11.19 16.72 -10.78
C GLY A 62 -10.49 16.91 -9.43
N LEU A 63 -11.21 17.41 -8.42
CA LEU A 63 -10.71 17.54 -7.06
C LEU A 63 -10.39 16.18 -6.43
N ALA A 64 -11.26 15.18 -6.59
CA ALA A 64 -11.05 13.84 -6.07
C ALA A 64 -9.82 13.16 -6.69
N ILE A 65 -9.62 13.31 -8.00
CA ILE A 65 -8.42 12.82 -8.68
C ILE A 65 -7.19 13.53 -8.13
N GLY A 66 -7.18 14.87 -8.13
CA GLY A 66 -6.02 15.66 -7.66
C GLY A 66 -5.64 15.34 -6.22
N PHE A 67 -6.62 15.31 -5.32
CA PHE A 67 -6.41 14.96 -3.92
C PHE A 67 -5.99 13.50 -3.75
N GLY A 68 -6.55 12.57 -4.52
CA GLY A 68 -6.19 11.15 -4.48
C GLY A 68 -4.76 10.89 -4.94
N ILE A 69 -4.30 11.57 -6.00
CA ILE A 69 -2.88 11.50 -6.43
C ILE A 69 -1.97 12.05 -5.34
N PHE A 70 -2.26 13.26 -4.84
CA PHE A 70 -1.42 13.92 -3.86
C PHE A 70 -1.33 13.11 -2.55
N SER A 71 -2.49 12.73 -1.99
CA SER A 71 -2.55 11.93 -0.77
C SER A 71 -1.95 10.54 -0.96
N GLY A 72 -2.11 9.92 -2.14
CA GLY A 72 -1.49 8.64 -2.47
C GLY A 72 0.04 8.71 -2.46
N ILE A 73 0.63 9.69 -3.15
CA ILE A 73 2.10 9.83 -3.22
C ILE A 73 2.68 10.17 -1.85
N ILE A 74 2.15 11.21 -1.19
CA ILE A 74 2.68 11.69 0.08
C ILE A 74 2.45 10.67 1.19
N GLY A 75 1.24 10.10 1.27
CA GLY A 75 0.89 9.08 2.25
C GLY A 75 1.76 7.83 2.12
N LEU A 76 2.00 7.36 0.90
CA LEU A 76 2.88 6.21 0.67
C LEU A 76 4.35 6.53 0.94
N ALA A 77 4.82 7.74 0.63
CA ALA A 77 6.19 8.15 0.95
C ALA A 77 6.43 8.17 2.47
N ILE A 78 5.48 8.71 3.24
CA ILE A 78 5.54 8.70 4.71
C ILE A 78 5.51 7.26 5.22
N ALA A 79 4.57 6.44 4.75
CA ALA A 79 4.48 5.04 5.14
C ALA A 79 5.76 4.25 4.81
N LEU A 80 6.37 4.49 3.64
CA LEU A 80 7.63 3.88 3.24
C LEU A 80 8.75 4.24 4.22
N VAL A 81 8.92 5.51 4.57
CA VAL A 81 9.97 5.96 5.49
C VAL A 81 9.75 5.39 6.89
N LEU A 82 8.51 5.44 7.42
CA LEU A 82 8.18 4.89 8.73
C LEU A 82 8.42 3.38 8.80
N LYS A 83 7.89 2.63 7.83
CA LYS A 83 8.05 1.18 7.73
C LYS A 83 9.52 0.80 7.62
N THR A 84 10.28 1.52 6.80
CA THR A 84 11.73 1.32 6.71
C THR A 84 12.43 1.63 8.02
N GLY A 85 12.05 2.70 8.72
CA GLY A 85 12.60 3.07 10.03
C GLY A 85 12.48 1.93 11.04
N ILE A 86 11.27 1.37 11.14
CA ILE A 86 10.98 0.26 12.04
C ILE A 86 11.80 -0.98 11.66
N PHE A 87 11.80 -1.37 10.39
CA PHE A 87 12.56 -2.54 9.94
C PHE A 87 14.06 -2.36 10.11
N HIS A 88 14.59 -1.18 9.77
CA HIS A 88 16.00 -0.88 9.93
C HIS A 88 16.42 -0.99 11.39
N PHE A 89 15.65 -0.38 12.30
CA PHE A 89 15.93 -0.44 13.73
C PHE A 89 15.93 -1.87 14.28
N VAL A 90 14.88 -2.66 13.97
CA VAL A 90 14.77 -4.04 14.49
C VAL A 90 15.86 -4.93 13.89
N LEU A 91 16.10 -4.86 12.58
CA LEU A 91 17.09 -5.71 11.93
C LEU A 91 18.53 -5.33 12.29
N LYS A 92 18.82 -4.04 12.55
CA LYS A 92 20.11 -3.62 13.13
C LYS A 92 20.35 -4.24 14.49
N LYS A 93 19.33 -4.27 15.37
CA LYS A 93 19.42 -4.96 16.67
C LYS A 93 19.60 -6.48 16.55
N MET A 94 19.26 -7.06 15.40
CA MET A 94 19.47 -8.48 15.11
C MET A 94 20.81 -8.78 14.41
N ASN A 95 21.81 -7.89 14.57
CA ASN A 95 23.14 -7.94 13.96
C ASN A 95 23.16 -7.76 12.43
N GLY A 96 22.12 -7.16 11.87
CA GLY A 96 22.08 -6.86 10.44
C GLY A 96 23.02 -5.70 10.06
N THR A 97 23.67 -5.79 8.91
CA THR A 97 24.73 -4.85 8.50
C THR A 97 24.28 -3.73 7.57
N ALA A 98 23.11 -3.86 6.92
CA ALA A 98 22.68 -2.95 5.87
C ALA A 98 22.48 -1.49 6.33
N SER A 99 22.56 -0.58 5.37
CA SER A 99 22.25 0.84 5.53
C SER A 99 20.74 1.13 5.48
N PHE A 100 20.33 2.27 6.02
CA PHE A 100 18.95 2.75 5.89
C PHE A 100 18.53 2.95 4.43
N LYS A 101 19.44 3.47 3.58
CA LYS A 101 19.20 3.68 2.14
C LYS A 101 18.88 2.37 1.41
N SER A 102 19.65 1.31 1.67
CA SER A 102 19.39 -0.02 1.10
C SER A 102 18.05 -0.60 1.58
N ALA A 103 17.67 -0.30 2.83
CA ALA A 103 16.37 -0.73 3.35
C ALA A 103 15.21 0.03 2.69
N ILE A 104 15.33 1.35 2.51
CA ILE A 104 14.32 2.16 1.78
C ILE A 104 14.16 1.59 0.38
N TYR A 105 15.27 1.26 -0.29
CA TYR A 105 15.22 0.66 -1.61
C TYR A 105 14.39 -0.63 -1.62
N VAL A 106 14.71 -1.58 -0.72
CA VAL A 106 14.00 -2.87 -0.65
C VAL A 106 12.52 -2.70 -0.32
N VAL A 107 12.19 -1.91 0.69
CA VAL A 107 10.79 -1.68 1.10
C VAL A 107 10.04 -0.93 -0.01
N GLY A 108 10.71 -0.01 -0.70
CA GLY A 108 10.16 0.76 -1.80
C GLY A 108 9.81 -0.11 -3.00
N ILE A 109 10.75 -0.95 -3.44
CA ILE A 109 10.48 -1.84 -4.58
C ILE A 109 9.49 -2.96 -4.24
N SER A 110 9.36 -3.32 -2.96
CA SER A 110 8.39 -4.34 -2.55
C SER A 110 6.94 -3.87 -2.66
N PHE A 111 6.69 -2.56 -2.84
CA PHE A 111 5.37 -2.04 -3.20
C PHE A 111 4.98 -2.34 -4.66
N PHE A 112 5.89 -2.83 -5.51
CA PHE A 112 5.55 -3.11 -6.92
C PHE A 112 4.26 -3.92 -7.13
N PRO A 113 3.98 -5.02 -6.37
CA PRO A 113 2.74 -5.77 -6.50
C PRO A 113 1.46 -4.93 -6.37
N LYS A 114 1.53 -3.81 -5.64
CA LYS A 114 0.40 -2.87 -5.46
C LYS A 114 0.00 -2.16 -6.74
N ILE A 115 0.87 -2.07 -7.73
CA ILE A 115 0.52 -1.52 -9.05
C ILE A 115 -0.56 -2.41 -9.69
N PHE A 116 -0.39 -3.73 -9.66
CA PHE A 116 -1.40 -4.67 -10.19
C PHE A 116 -2.70 -4.61 -9.40
N GLN A 117 -2.61 -4.48 -8.07
CA GLN A 117 -3.77 -4.26 -7.23
C GLN A 117 -4.53 -3.00 -7.67
N GLY A 118 -3.82 -1.88 -7.88
CA GLY A 118 -4.43 -0.62 -8.32
C GLY A 118 -5.08 -0.72 -9.70
N ILE A 119 -4.44 -1.42 -10.65
CA ILE A 119 -5.01 -1.65 -11.99
C ILE A 119 -6.29 -2.49 -11.90
N ILE A 120 -6.27 -3.60 -11.13
CA ILE A 120 -7.46 -4.44 -10.96
C ILE A 120 -8.58 -3.65 -10.28
N ASN A 121 -8.26 -2.89 -9.24
CA ASN A 121 -9.24 -2.05 -8.56
C ASN A 121 -9.87 -1.04 -9.52
N LEU A 122 -9.08 -0.43 -10.42
CA LEU A 122 -9.57 0.52 -11.41
C LEU A 122 -10.47 -0.14 -12.46
N LEU A 123 -10.12 -1.35 -12.93
CA LEU A 123 -10.86 -2.06 -13.98
C LEU A 123 -12.14 -2.74 -13.47
N PHE A 124 -12.13 -3.21 -12.23
CA PHE A 124 -13.23 -3.97 -11.63
C PHE A 124 -13.94 -3.21 -10.52
N GLN A 125 -13.83 -1.88 -10.50
CA GLN A 125 -14.49 -1.04 -9.52
C GLN A 125 -16.00 -1.23 -9.61
N LYS A 126 -16.61 -1.74 -8.54
CA LYS A 126 -18.06 -1.81 -8.44
C LYS A 126 -18.61 -0.41 -8.14
N PRO A 127 -19.73 0.00 -8.75
CA PRO A 127 -20.40 1.24 -8.37
C PRO A 127 -20.72 1.19 -6.87
N LEU A 128 -20.56 2.33 -6.19
CA LEU A 128 -20.91 2.43 -4.77
C LEU A 128 -22.42 2.25 -4.61
N ASP A 129 -22.83 1.15 -3.97
CA ASP A 129 -24.18 1.04 -3.46
C ASP A 129 -24.22 1.63 -2.06
N LEU A 130 -24.70 2.87 -1.96
CA LEU A 130 -24.79 3.64 -0.71
C LEU A 130 -25.61 2.89 0.37
N ASN A 131 -26.49 1.96 -0.02
CA ASN A 131 -27.27 1.16 0.92
C ASN A 131 -26.44 0.06 1.60
N THR A 132 -25.32 -0.36 0.99
CA THR A 132 -24.43 -1.40 1.54
C THR A 132 -23.25 -0.84 2.34
N ILE A 133 -23.04 0.48 2.35
CA ILE A 133 -21.94 1.13 3.09
C ILE A 133 -22.09 0.96 4.61
N TYR A 134 -23.33 0.78 5.08
CA TYR A 134 -23.65 0.64 6.51
C TYR A 134 -23.37 -0.75 7.07
N GLU A 135 -23.18 -1.77 6.22
CA GLU A 135 -22.93 -3.13 6.66
C GLU A 135 -21.43 -3.43 6.63
N PHE A 136 -20.80 -3.43 7.82
CA PHE A 136 -19.44 -3.93 7.97
C PHE A 136 -19.37 -5.40 7.53
N ASN A 137 -18.82 -5.65 6.34
CA ASN A 137 -18.64 -6.99 5.82
C ASN A 137 -17.23 -7.49 6.13
N ILE A 138 -17.12 -8.32 7.17
CA ILE A 138 -15.85 -8.89 7.62
C ILE A 138 -15.16 -9.74 6.54
N VAL A 139 -15.92 -10.36 5.63
CA VAL A 139 -15.37 -11.16 4.52
C VAL A 139 -14.70 -10.24 3.50
N ASN A 140 -15.33 -9.13 3.12
CA ASN A 140 -14.72 -8.14 2.22
C ASN A 140 -13.50 -7.48 2.85
N PHE A 141 -13.56 -7.22 4.16
CA PHE A 141 -12.44 -6.69 4.91
C PHE A 141 -11.25 -7.66 4.94
N LEU A 142 -11.48 -8.92 5.30
CA LEU A 142 -10.45 -9.97 5.34
C LEU A 142 -9.91 -10.29 3.93
N ALA A 143 -10.75 -10.26 2.89
CA ALA A 143 -10.32 -10.39 1.50
C ALA A 143 -9.41 -9.24 1.06
N GLY A 144 -9.62 -8.03 1.59
CA GLY A 144 -8.72 -6.88 1.40
C GLY A 144 -7.36 -7.05 2.07
N ILE A 145 -7.30 -7.65 3.26
CA ILE A 145 -6.05 -7.97 3.97
C ILE A 145 -5.31 -9.14 3.32
N ILE A 146 -6.00 -10.26 3.08
CA ILE A 146 -5.46 -11.50 2.48
C ILE A 146 -5.50 -11.36 0.96
N ASN A 147 -5.14 -10.17 0.48
CA ASN A 147 -4.97 -9.95 -0.94
C ASN A 147 -3.63 -10.56 -1.35
N ILE A 148 -3.64 -11.34 -2.44
CA ILE A 148 -2.43 -11.95 -3.02
C ILE A 148 -1.31 -10.92 -3.24
N PHE A 149 -1.63 -9.66 -3.55
CA PHE A 149 -0.65 -8.58 -3.72
C PHE A 149 0.01 -8.15 -2.40
N ASN A 150 -0.70 -8.22 -1.26
CA ASN A 150 -0.11 -7.99 0.06
C ASN A 150 0.86 -9.11 0.43
N ILE A 151 0.43 -10.36 0.25
CA ILE A 151 1.27 -11.54 0.52
C ILE A 151 2.54 -11.47 -0.32
N TRP A 152 2.41 -11.08 -1.58
CA TRP A 152 3.54 -10.92 -2.47
C TRP A 152 4.46 -9.77 -2.05
N GLN A 153 3.93 -8.60 -1.70
CA GLN A 153 4.71 -7.49 -1.14
C GLN A 153 5.49 -7.94 0.11
N ILE A 154 4.85 -8.68 1.01
CA ILE A 154 5.47 -9.21 2.23
C ILE A 154 6.62 -10.14 1.87
N ALA A 155 6.41 -11.08 0.95
CA ALA A 155 7.43 -12.00 0.50
C ALA A 155 8.65 -11.27 -0.08
N LEU A 156 8.44 -10.28 -0.97
CA LEU A 156 9.52 -9.47 -1.54
C LEU A 156 10.28 -8.70 -0.46
N THR A 157 9.57 -8.15 0.52
CA THR A 157 10.17 -7.41 1.64
C THR A 157 11.06 -8.33 2.48
N ILE A 158 10.57 -9.51 2.85
CA ILE A 158 11.33 -10.48 3.65
C ILE A 158 12.56 -10.96 2.89
N ILE A 159 12.41 -11.33 1.61
CA ILE A 159 13.52 -11.79 0.79
C ILE A 159 14.58 -10.70 0.68
N GLY A 160 14.18 -9.50 0.25
CA GLY A 160 15.11 -8.40 0.05
C GLY A 160 15.84 -8.00 1.32
N LEU A 161 15.12 -7.82 2.43
CA LEU A 161 15.71 -7.39 3.70
C LEU A 161 16.64 -8.47 4.26
N SER A 162 16.27 -9.76 4.17
CA SER A 162 17.12 -10.85 4.66
C SER A 162 18.48 -10.88 3.94
N ILE A 163 18.47 -10.64 2.62
CA ILE A 163 19.67 -10.65 1.79
C ILE A 163 20.55 -9.44 2.09
N ILE A 164 19.99 -8.22 2.08
CA ILE A 164 20.80 -7.01 2.26
C ILE A 164 21.34 -6.88 3.69
N TYR A 165 20.60 -7.33 4.70
CA TYR A 165 21.05 -7.28 6.10
C TYR A 165 21.90 -8.48 6.49
N GLY A 166 21.97 -9.53 5.67
CA GLY A 166 22.69 -10.76 6.00
C GLY A 166 22.08 -11.52 7.17
N VAL A 167 20.78 -11.36 7.42
CA VAL A 167 20.06 -12.05 8.51
C VAL A 167 19.17 -13.15 7.96
N SER A 168 18.82 -14.14 8.79
CA SER A 168 17.97 -15.24 8.33
C SER A 168 16.55 -14.77 7.97
N TYR A 169 15.92 -15.46 7.01
CA TYR A 169 14.53 -15.21 6.61
C TYR A 169 13.57 -15.20 7.80
N ARG A 170 13.75 -16.13 8.75
CA ARG A 170 12.91 -16.20 9.96
C ARG A 170 13.02 -14.92 10.81
N LYS A 171 14.25 -14.43 11.04
CA LYS A 171 14.48 -13.19 11.80
C LYS A 171 13.90 -11.97 11.09
N THR A 172 13.91 -11.98 9.76
CA THR A 172 13.34 -10.89 8.94
C THR A 172 11.81 -10.95 8.89
N ALA A 173 11.24 -12.15 8.83
CA ALA A 173 9.80 -12.35 8.74
C ALA A 173 9.05 -11.82 9.96
N ILE A 174 9.60 -11.99 11.16
CA ILE A 174 8.98 -11.54 12.42
C ILE A 174 8.59 -10.05 12.39
N PRO A 175 9.54 -9.09 12.19
CA PRO A 175 9.18 -7.68 12.15
C PRO A 175 8.32 -7.31 10.94
N VAL A 176 8.54 -7.94 9.78
CA VAL A 176 7.76 -7.63 8.57
C VAL A 176 6.31 -8.04 8.74
N ILE A 177 6.04 -9.31 9.11
CA ILE A 177 4.68 -9.82 9.31
C ILE A 177 4.04 -9.12 10.52
N GLY A 178 4.77 -8.95 11.62
CA GLY A 178 4.27 -8.26 12.80
C GLY A 178 3.79 -6.84 12.50
N PHE A 179 4.56 -6.08 11.71
CA PHE A 179 4.16 -4.74 11.28
C PHE A 179 2.87 -4.76 10.46
N GLU A 180 2.73 -5.69 9.50
CA GLU A 180 1.54 -5.77 8.65
C GLU A 180 0.29 -6.16 9.43
N VAL A 181 0.41 -7.07 10.40
CA VAL A 181 -0.70 -7.44 11.30
C VAL A 181 -1.15 -6.24 12.13
N VAL A 182 -0.20 -5.46 12.67
CA VAL A 182 -0.52 -4.24 13.42
C VAL A 182 -1.15 -3.18 12.52
N ALA A 183 -0.61 -2.98 11.31
CA ALA A 183 -1.14 -2.02 10.34
C ALA A 183 -2.57 -2.39 9.89
N ALA A 184 -2.82 -3.69 9.67
CA ALA A 184 -4.15 -4.21 9.37
C ALA A 184 -5.13 -4.00 10.54
N GLY A 185 -4.69 -4.27 11.78
CA GLY A 185 -5.47 -4.01 12.99
C GLY A 185 -5.81 -2.52 13.17
N PHE A 186 -4.87 -1.63 12.86
CA PHE A 186 -5.11 -0.19 12.90
C PHE A 186 -6.10 0.26 11.80
N THR A 187 -5.98 -0.31 10.60
CA THR A 187 -6.92 -0.06 9.49
C THR A 187 -8.34 -0.53 9.83
N LEU A 188 -8.48 -1.66 10.51
CA LEU A 188 -9.77 -2.12 11.07
C LEU A 188 -10.39 -1.08 11.99
N VAL A 189 -9.64 -0.68 13.02
CA VAL A 189 -10.14 0.20 14.07
C VAL A 189 -10.56 1.55 13.47
N THR A 190 -9.74 2.12 12.60
CA THR A 190 -10.07 3.39 11.92
C THR A 190 -11.31 3.26 11.05
N THR A 191 -11.45 2.17 10.28
CA THR A 191 -12.65 1.92 9.47
C THR A 191 -13.91 1.80 10.34
N LEU A 192 -13.85 1.09 11.47
CA LEU A 192 -14.97 0.93 12.40
C LEU A 192 -15.36 2.26 13.07
N ILE A 193 -14.38 3.08 13.47
CA ILE A 193 -14.63 4.41 14.02
C ILE A 193 -15.31 5.30 12.97
N THR A 194 -14.82 5.30 11.73
CA THR A 194 -15.43 6.06 10.64
C THR A 194 -16.86 5.59 10.37
N ALA A 195 -17.10 4.28 10.28
CA ALA A 195 -18.45 3.73 10.09
C ALA A 195 -19.42 4.16 11.20
N ASN A 196 -19.01 4.08 12.46
CA ASN A 196 -19.83 4.54 13.60
C ASN A 196 -20.08 6.05 13.58
N SER A 197 -19.09 6.85 13.18
CA SER A 197 -19.25 8.31 13.07
C SER A 197 -20.22 8.72 11.96
N MET A 198 -20.29 7.95 10.87
CA MET A 198 -21.24 8.20 9.78
C MET A 198 -22.65 7.68 10.11
N ALA A 199 -22.77 6.59 10.87
CA ALA A 199 -24.07 6.07 11.34
C ALA A 199 -24.76 7.00 12.36
N GLY A 200 -24.00 7.82 13.09
CA GLY A 200 -24.52 8.88 13.96
C GLY A 200 -25.05 10.12 13.23
N ILE A 201 -24.86 10.21 11.91
CA ILE A 201 -25.46 11.23 11.03
C ILE A 201 -26.68 10.60 10.33
N THR A 202 -27.59 9.99 11.08
CA THR A 202 -28.95 9.80 10.59
C THR A 202 -29.63 11.17 10.57
N PRO A 203 -30.28 11.59 9.47
CA PRO A 203 -31.09 12.80 9.48
C PRO A 203 -32.33 12.52 10.34
N THR A 204 -32.23 12.69 11.66
CA THR A 204 -33.40 12.84 12.51
C THR A 204 -33.98 14.23 12.22
N GLY A 205 -34.87 14.30 11.24
CA GLY A 205 -35.73 15.47 11.03
C GLY A 205 -35.75 15.99 9.61
N ILE A 206 -36.57 15.36 8.76
CA ILE A 206 -37.52 16.08 7.89
C ILE A 206 -38.78 15.20 7.83
N GLU A 207 -39.69 15.39 8.79
CA GLU A 207 -41.15 15.21 8.61
C GLU A 207 -41.82 16.53 9.01
#